data_AF-A0A7C4T1H7-F1
#
_entry.id   AF-A0A7C4T1H7-F1
#
_cell.length_a   1.000
_cell.length_b   1.000
_cell.length_c   1.000
_cell.angle_alpha   90.00
_cell.angle_beta   90.00
_cell.angle_gamma   90.00
#
_symmetry.space_group_name_H-M   'P 1'
#
loop_
_entity.id
_entity.type
_entity.pdbx_description
1 polymer ?
#
loop_
_entity_poly.entity_id
_entity_poly.type
_entity_poly.pdbx_seq_one_letter_code
_entity_poly.pdbx_strand_id
1 'polypeptide(L)'
;MQVSEKVLLDMQFRIQKFDVDNGIIRTHPLRAKQFFEFWRRDNVGFYNSAEANLQSLQRSVELVFRTEQNGVCVECITLVQRLSLPEQAIRGYNTAPALYTASDRSKQRLEVEPERLEQMRWIDLGRDDALEYQIITQIQKSIEKELRS
;
A
#
# COMPACT_ATOMS: atom_id res chain seq x y z
N MET A 1 -11.58 -17.12 10.46
CA MET A 1 -10.47 -16.20 10.82
C MET A 1 -9.09 -16.73 10.41
N GLN A 2 -8.68 -17.95 10.77
CA GLN A 2 -7.35 -18.49 10.40
C GLN A 2 -7.10 -18.52 8.87
N VAL A 3 -8.10 -18.91 8.07
CA VAL A 3 -8.00 -18.85 6.60
C VAL A 3 -7.72 -17.43 6.11
N SER A 4 -8.33 -16.43 6.73
CA SER A 4 -8.14 -15.02 6.37
C SER A 4 -6.75 -14.51 6.74
N GLU A 5 -6.21 -14.92 7.89
CA GLU A 5 -4.82 -14.64 8.26
C GLU A 5 -3.84 -15.24 7.23
N LYS A 6 -4.05 -16.51 6.85
CA LYS A 6 -3.21 -17.18 5.84
C LYS A 6 -3.24 -16.42 4.51
N VAL A 7 -4.41 -16.02 4.04
CA VAL A 7 -4.54 -15.21 2.81
C VAL A 7 -3.79 -13.88 2.93
N LEU A 8 -3.89 -13.18 4.06
CA LEU A 8 -3.15 -11.93 4.27
C LEU A 8 -1.63 -12.15 4.26
N LEU A 9 -1.15 -13.22 4.90
CA LEU A 9 0.28 -13.60 4.90
C LEU A 9 0.77 -13.99 3.50
N ASP A 10 -0.02 -14.75 2.74
CA ASP A 10 0.28 -15.11 1.34
C ASP A 10 0.37 -13.84 0.48
N MET A 11 -0.48 -12.85 0.79
CA MET A 11 -0.45 -11.50 0.21
C MET A 11 0.65 -10.60 0.79
N GLN A 12 1.60 -11.16 1.55
CA GLN A 12 2.76 -10.49 2.14
C GLN A 12 2.43 -9.45 3.22
N PHE A 13 1.18 -9.36 3.67
CA PHE A 13 0.82 -8.53 4.81
C PHE A 13 1.29 -9.20 6.10
N ARG A 14 1.99 -8.45 6.94
CA ARG A 14 2.35 -8.89 8.29
C ARG A 14 1.23 -8.56 9.25
N ILE A 15 0.81 -9.54 10.03
CA ILE A 15 -0.22 -9.34 11.05
C ILE A 15 0.35 -8.48 12.19
N GLN A 16 -0.33 -7.37 12.46
CA GLN A 16 -0.06 -6.49 13.59
C GLN A 16 -0.90 -6.91 14.81
N LYS A 17 -2.17 -7.24 14.58
CA LYS A 17 -3.12 -7.64 15.63
C LYS A 17 -4.00 -8.76 15.11
N PHE A 18 -4.15 -9.80 15.91
CA PHE A 18 -5.09 -10.90 15.67
C PHE A 18 -5.89 -11.10 16.96
N ASP A 19 -7.15 -10.67 16.95
CA ASP A 19 -8.00 -10.57 18.12
C ASP A 19 -9.28 -11.33 17.85
N VAL A 20 -9.31 -12.57 18.35
CA VAL A 20 -10.42 -13.50 18.14
C VAL A 20 -11.67 -13.03 18.87
N ASP A 21 -11.50 -12.50 20.08
CA ASP A 21 -12.61 -12.08 20.94
C ASP A 21 -13.40 -10.92 20.31
N ASN A 22 -12.70 -9.97 19.70
CA ASN A 22 -13.33 -8.84 19.00
C ASN A 22 -13.58 -9.10 17.50
N GLY A 23 -13.15 -10.26 16.98
CA GLY A 23 -13.26 -10.58 15.56
C GLY A 23 -12.49 -9.60 14.67
N ILE A 24 -11.25 -9.24 15.03
CA ILE A 24 -10.44 -8.26 14.28
C ILE A 24 -9.10 -8.86 13.87
N ILE A 25 -8.71 -8.65 12.61
CA ILE A 25 -7.34 -8.86 12.13
C ILE A 25 -6.84 -7.55 11.53
N ARG A 26 -5.70 -7.04 12.00
CA ARG A 26 -5.09 -5.82 11.47
C ARG A 26 -3.66 -6.07 11.05
N THR A 27 -3.23 -5.46 9.96
CA THR A 27 -1.89 -5.62 9.40
C THR A 27 -1.01 -4.40 9.60
N HIS A 28 0.30 -4.62 9.61
CA HIS A 28 1.26 -3.54 9.49
C HIS A 28 1.18 -2.90 8.09
N PRO A 29 1.48 -1.60 7.95
CA PRO A 29 1.59 -0.97 6.63
C PRO A 29 2.63 -1.68 5.77
N LEU A 30 2.19 -2.16 4.61
CA LEU A 30 3.03 -2.83 3.61
C LEU A 30 3.35 -1.86 2.47
N ARG A 31 4.64 -1.60 2.26
CA ARG A 31 5.17 -0.94 1.05
C ARG A 31 5.60 -2.04 0.09
N ALA A 32 4.88 -2.27 -1.00
CA ALA A 32 5.30 -3.26 -1.99
C ALA A 32 5.20 -2.72 -3.42
N LYS A 33 6.36 -2.61 -4.06
CA LYS A 33 6.48 -2.10 -5.43
C LYS A 33 6.08 -3.16 -6.47
N GLN A 34 6.38 -4.43 -6.18
CA GLN A 34 6.27 -5.52 -7.16
C GLN A 34 5.01 -6.38 -6.95
N PHE A 35 4.73 -6.82 -5.72
CA PHE A 35 3.58 -7.69 -5.42
C PHE A 35 2.22 -7.02 -5.70
N PHE A 36 2.08 -5.73 -5.37
CA PHE A 36 0.82 -5.01 -5.62
C PHE A 36 0.58 -4.71 -7.10
N GLU A 37 1.62 -4.61 -7.93
CA GLU A 37 1.45 -4.47 -9.37
C GLU A 37 0.89 -5.73 -10.00
N PHE A 38 1.37 -6.92 -9.60
CA PHE A 38 0.82 -8.20 -10.05
C PHE A 38 -0.67 -8.28 -9.74
N TRP A 39 -1.01 -8.05 -8.47
CA TRP A 39 -2.39 -8.10 -8.01
C TRP A 39 -3.29 -7.04 -8.68
N ARG A 40 -2.81 -5.79 -8.84
CA ARG A 40 -3.60 -4.74 -9.53
C ARG A 40 -3.76 -5.03 -11.01
N ARG A 41 -2.75 -5.59 -11.68
CA ARG A 41 -2.80 -5.92 -13.10
C ARG A 41 -3.83 -7.01 -13.38
N ASP A 42 -4.00 -7.95 -12.46
CA ASP A 42 -5.04 -8.97 -12.54
C ASP A 42 -6.46 -8.39 -12.36
N ASN A 43 -6.59 -7.17 -11.82
CA ASN A 43 -7.88 -6.52 -11.53
C ASN A 43 -8.20 -5.33 -12.45
N VAL A 44 -7.20 -4.65 -13.00
CA VAL A 44 -7.34 -3.46 -13.84
C VAL A 44 -6.60 -3.70 -15.15
N GLY A 45 -7.35 -3.97 -16.22
CA GLY A 45 -6.81 -4.02 -17.57
C GLY A 45 -6.11 -2.69 -17.91
N PHE A 46 -4.80 -2.77 -18.14
CA PHE A 46 -3.93 -1.74 -18.73
C PHE A 46 -3.87 -0.37 -18.02
N TYR A 47 -2.82 -0.10 -17.23
CA TYR A 47 -2.26 1.26 -17.11
C TYR A 47 -0.75 1.23 -16.81
N ASN A 48 0.02 1.92 -17.65
CA ASN A 48 1.48 1.83 -17.76
C ASN A 48 2.18 3.07 -17.16
N SER A 49 1.84 3.45 -15.92
CA SER A 49 2.37 4.69 -15.29
C SER A 49 2.53 4.60 -13.76
N ALA A 50 2.57 3.39 -13.18
CA ALA A 50 2.48 3.20 -11.73
C ALA A 50 3.83 3.25 -10.97
N GLU A 51 4.96 3.00 -11.65
CA GLU A 51 6.24 2.68 -10.98
C GLU A 51 6.77 3.78 -10.05
N ALA A 52 6.58 5.06 -10.39
CA ALA A 52 7.10 6.18 -9.61
C ALA A 52 6.30 6.44 -8.32
N ASN A 53 4.98 6.21 -8.34
CA ASN A 53 4.13 6.46 -7.18
C ASN A 53 4.20 5.35 -6.14
N LEU A 54 4.44 4.09 -6.54
CA LEU A 54 4.37 2.95 -5.63
C LEU A 54 5.40 2.95 -4.50
N GLN A 55 6.59 3.52 -4.71
CA GLN A 55 7.59 3.67 -3.64
C GLN A 55 7.16 4.62 -2.54
N SER A 56 6.26 5.55 -2.86
CA SER A 56 5.67 6.47 -1.90
C SER A 56 4.40 5.91 -1.26
N LEU A 57 3.84 4.79 -1.71
CA LEU A 57 2.59 4.26 -1.17
C LEU A 57 2.83 3.14 -0.16
N GLN A 58 2.02 3.12 0.90
CA GLN A 58 1.86 1.98 1.79
C GLN A 58 0.39 1.66 1.96
N ARG A 59 0.08 0.39 2.25
CA ARG A 59 -1.28 -0.08 2.47
C ARG A 59 -1.36 -0.86 3.77
N SER A 60 -2.44 -0.66 4.52
CA SER A 60 -2.78 -1.50 5.68
C SER A 60 -4.18 -2.08 5.49
N VAL A 61 -4.43 -3.22 6.11
CA VAL A 61 -5.69 -3.96 6.02
C VAL A 61 -6.21 -4.20 7.42
N GLU A 62 -7.51 -3.99 7.58
CA GLU A 62 -8.29 -4.39 8.74
C GLU A 62 -9.45 -5.28 8.27
N LEU A 63 -9.54 -6.47 8.84
CA LEU A 63 -10.66 -7.37 8.67
C LEU A 63 -11.48 -7.39 9.95
N VAL A 64 -12.80 -7.20 9.80
CA VAL A 64 -13.76 -7.26 10.89
C VAL A 64 -14.73 -8.41 10.62
N PHE A 65 -14.86 -9.32 11.57
CA PHE A 65 -15.71 -10.50 11.50
C PHE A 65 -16.94 -10.26 12.37
N ARG A 66 -18.12 -10.35 11.76
CA ARG A 66 -19.40 -10.18 12.46
C ARG A 66 -20.23 -11.45 12.31
N THR A 67 -20.71 -11.99 13.41
CA THR A 67 -21.68 -13.09 13.39
C THR A 67 -23.05 -12.54 13.02
N GLU A 68 -23.64 -13.07 11.96
CA GLU A 68 -24.98 -12.76 11.49
C GLU A 68 -25.87 -14.01 11.53
N GLN A 69 -27.18 -13.83 11.33
CA GLN A 69 -28.16 -14.92 11.44
C GLN A 69 -27.85 -16.12 10.53
N ASN A 70 -27.23 -15.89 9.37
CA ASN A 70 -26.92 -16.91 8.37
C ASN A 70 -25.42 -17.20 8.21
N GLY A 71 -24.58 -16.80 9.16
CA GLY A 71 -23.14 -17.14 9.13
C GLY A 71 -22.24 -16.03 9.65
N VAL A 72 -21.03 -15.96 9.09
CA VAL A 72 -20.03 -14.95 9.44
C VAL A 72 -19.86 -14.00 8.27
N CYS A 73 -20.16 -12.72 8.50
CA CYS A 73 -19.86 -11.64 7.57
C CYS A 73 -18.42 -11.14 7.81
N VAL A 74 -17.66 -10.95 6.73
CA VAL A 74 -16.29 -10.44 6.78
C VAL A 74 -16.25 -9.10 6.07
N GLU A 75 -16.02 -8.05 6.83
CA GLU A 75 -15.77 -6.70 6.32
C GLU A 75 -14.27 -6.51 6.14
N CYS A 76 -13.84 -6.01 4.98
CA CYS A 76 -12.44 -5.71 4.68
C CYS A 76 -12.30 -4.21 4.45
N ILE A 77 -11.42 -3.59 5.21
CA ILE A 77 -11.10 -2.16 5.11
C ILE A 77 -9.62 -2.06 4.78
N THR A 78 -9.31 -1.40 3.67
CA THR A 78 -7.93 -1.09 3.29
C THR A 78 -7.71 0.40 3.44
N LEU A 79 -6.52 0.78 3.91
CA LEU A 79 -6.11 2.19 3.98
C LEU A 79 -4.84 2.37 3.18
N VAL A 80 -4.87 3.32 2.25
CA VAL A 80 -3.73 3.71 1.42
C VAL A 80 -3.16 5.01 1.96
N GLN A 81 -1.86 5.03 2.16
CA GLN A 81 -1.17 6.25 2.56
C GLN A 81 -0.02 6.54 1.61
N ARG A 82 0.22 7.82 1.33
CA ARG A 82 1.33 8.31 0.51
C ARG A 82 2.34 9.07 1.35
N LEU A 83 3.61 8.74 1.19
CA LEU A 83 4.74 9.48 1.69
C LEU A 83 4.82 10.81 0.94
N SER A 84 4.54 11.89 1.65
CA SER A 84 4.79 13.24 1.14
C SER A 84 6.23 13.62 1.49
N LEU A 85 7.04 13.79 0.45
CA LEU A 85 8.28 14.53 0.55
C LEU A 85 7.93 16.00 0.30
N PRO A 86 8.42 16.97 1.10
CA PRO A 86 8.20 18.37 0.80
C PRO A 86 8.74 18.67 -0.60
N GLU A 87 7.87 19.18 -1.48
CA GLU A 87 8.27 19.66 -2.79
C GLU A 87 9.26 20.80 -2.59
N GLN A 88 10.41 20.74 -3.26
CA GLN A 88 11.27 21.90 -3.38
C GLN A 88 10.43 22.97 -4.08
N ALA A 89 10.10 24.05 -3.38
CA ALA A 89 9.74 25.27 -4.06
C ALA A 89 10.92 25.59 -4.97
N ILE A 90 10.77 25.34 -6.27
CA ILE A 90 11.66 25.91 -7.28
C ILE A 90 11.50 27.41 -7.05
N ARG A 91 12.45 28.01 -6.31
CA ARG A 91 12.60 29.46 -6.29
C ARG A 91 12.70 29.84 -7.75
N GLY A 92 11.67 30.51 -8.26
CA GLY A 92 11.70 31.13 -9.57
C GLY A 92 12.83 32.14 -9.56
N TYR A 93 14.02 31.72 -10.00
CA TYR A 93 15.07 32.64 -10.37
C TYR A 93 14.70 33.15 -11.77
N ASN A 94 13.89 34.20 -11.79
CA ASN A 94 13.94 35.18 -12.87
C ASN A 94 15.31 35.86 -12.82
N THR A 95 16.34 35.19 -13.33
CA THR A 95 17.58 35.82 -13.79
C THR A 95 18.32 34.81 -14.66
N ALA A 96 18.13 34.90 -15.98
CA ALA A 96 19.19 34.52 -16.89
C ALA A 96 20.33 35.55 -16.74
N PRO A 97 21.59 35.11 -16.68
CA PRO A 97 22.36 35.11 -17.92
C PRO A 97 23.22 33.85 -18.11
N ALA A 98 23.49 33.57 -19.38
CA ALA A 98 24.19 32.41 -19.92
C ALA A 98 25.48 32.02 -19.19
N LEU A 99 25.63 30.74 -18.84
CA LEU A 99 26.92 30.08 -18.71
C LEU A 99 26.79 28.62 -19.18
N TYR A 100 27.33 28.35 -20.36
CA TYR A 100 27.80 27.03 -20.74
C TYR A 100 28.79 26.54 -19.68
N THR A 101 28.57 25.36 -19.09
CA THR A 101 29.64 24.60 -18.45
C THR A 101 29.37 23.12 -18.67
N ALA A 102 30.42 22.44 -19.11
CA ALA A 102 30.43 21.09 -19.65
C ALA A 102 29.82 20.05 -18.71
N SER A 103 29.22 19.04 -19.34
CA SER A 103 28.69 17.83 -18.73
C SER A 103 29.74 17.17 -17.83
N ASP A 104 29.54 17.23 -16.51
CA ASP A 104 30.26 16.38 -15.59
C ASP A 104 29.29 15.45 -14.85
N ARG A 105 29.52 14.16 -15.05
CA ARG A 105 28.73 13.01 -14.62
C ARG A 105 28.97 12.78 -13.13
N SER A 106 28.73 13.79 -12.29
CA SER A 106 28.84 13.63 -10.85
C SER A 106 27.51 13.14 -10.28
N LYS A 107 27.57 11.95 -9.67
CA LYS A 107 26.48 11.27 -8.99
C LYS A 107 25.83 12.26 -8.00
N GLN A 108 24.62 12.73 -8.30
CA GLN A 108 23.75 13.33 -7.29
C GLN A 108 23.39 12.25 -6.28
N ARG A 109 24.25 12.06 -5.29
CA ARG A 109 23.88 11.41 -4.05
C ARG A 109 22.95 12.39 -3.35
N LEU A 110 21.67 12.07 -3.31
CA LEU A 110 20.70 12.76 -2.46
C LEU A 110 21.13 12.55 -1.00
N GLU A 111 22.03 13.38 -0.51
CA GLU A 111 22.25 13.57 0.91
C GLU A 111 21.03 14.35 1.42
N VAL A 112 20.06 13.58 1.91
CA VAL A 112 18.86 14.12 2.55
C VAL A 112 19.29 14.59 3.93
N GLU A 113 19.41 15.91 4.09
CA GLU A 113 19.64 16.57 5.39
C GLU A 113 18.70 15.99 6.46
N PRO A 114 19.19 15.71 7.68
CA PRO A 114 18.41 15.03 8.72
C PRO A 114 17.13 15.80 9.12
N GLU A 115 17.14 17.13 9.05
CA GLU A 115 15.98 18.00 9.29
C GLU A 115 14.84 17.79 8.26
N ARG A 116 15.16 17.30 7.05
CA ARG A 116 14.15 16.98 6.02
C ARG A 116 13.42 15.66 6.28
N LEU A 117 13.99 14.74 7.07
CA LEU A 117 13.32 13.52 7.49
C LEU A 117 12.16 13.82 8.44
N GLU A 118 12.28 14.84 9.29
CA GLU A 118 11.27 15.20 10.29
C GLU A 118 9.96 15.72 9.66
N GLN A 119 10.02 16.24 8.43
CA GLN A 119 8.85 16.74 7.70
C GLN A 119 8.19 15.67 6.81
N MET A 120 8.70 14.43 6.80
CA MET A 120 8.08 13.32 6.08
C MET A 120 6.77 12.92 6.76
N ARG A 121 5.65 13.16 6.07
CA ARG A 121 4.32 12.79 6.57
C ARG A 121 3.63 11.77 5.67
N TRP A 122 2.97 10.79 6.28
CA TRP A 122 2.05 9.90 5.60
C TRP A 122 0.71 10.61 5.44
N ILE A 123 0.33 10.86 4.19
CA ILE A 123 -0.97 11.44 3.83
C ILE A 123 -1.93 10.29 3.55
N ASP A 124 -3.07 10.27 4.22
CA ASP A 124 -4.15 9.33 3.93
C ASP A 124 -4.76 9.63 2.56
N LEU A 125 -4.82 8.61 1.71
CA LEU A 125 -5.45 8.67 0.38
C LEU A 125 -6.83 7.99 0.35
N GLY A 126 -7.28 7.44 1.48
CA GLY A 126 -8.55 6.72 1.61
C GLY A 126 -8.41 5.21 1.37
N ARG A 127 -9.53 4.61 0.95
CA ARG A 127 -9.67 3.16 0.78
C ARG A 127 -9.23 2.68 -0.61
N ASP A 128 -8.80 1.43 -0.69
CA ASP A 128 -8.49 0.72 -1.92
C ASP A 128 -9.55 -0.37 -2.16
N ASP A 129 -10.73 0.04 -2.62
CA ASP A 129 -11.88 -0.87 -2.82
C ASP A 129 -11.55 -2.07 -3.72
N ALA A 130 -10.66 -1.86 -4.70
CA ALA A 130 -10.17 -2.92 -5.55
C ALA A 130 -9.45 -3.99 -4.71
N LEU A 131 -8.58 -3.58 -3.79
CA LEU A 131 -7.82 -4.47 -2.91
C LEU A 131 -8.72 -5.17 -1.91
N GLU A 132 -9.71 -4.46 -1.37
CA GLU A 132 -10.72 -5.04 -0.49
C GLU A 132 -11.45 -6.19 -1.17
N TYR A 133 -11.97 -5.94 -2.38
CA TYR A 133 -12.69 -6.93 -3.17
C TYR A 133 -11.85 -8.19 -3.40
N GLN A 134 -10.56 -8.01 -3.72
CA GLN A 134 -9.70 -9.15 -4.03
C GLN A 134 -9.25 -9.93 -2.80
N ILE A 135 -9.01 -9.26 -1.66
CA ILE A 135 -8.75 -9.95 -0.39
C ILE A 135 -9.96 -10.82 -0.05
N ILE A 136 -11.17 -10.27 -0.13
CA ILE A 136 -12.40 -11.03 0.11
C ILE A 136 -12.54 -12.20 -0.88
N THR A 137 -12.28 -11.98 -2.17
CA THR A 137 -12.32 -13.02 -3.19
C THR A 137 -11.35 -14.16 -2.90
N GLN A 138 -10.12 -13.86 -2.47
CA GLN A 138 -9.14 -14.89 -2.11
C GLN A 138 -9.53 -15.64 -0.83
N ILE A 139 -10.07 -14.93 0.17
CA ILE A 139 -10.60 -15.56 1.38
C ILE A 139 -11.72 -16.54 1.03
N GLN A 140 -12.68 -16.13 0.20
CA GLN A 140 -13.77 -17.00 -0.24
C GLN A 140 -13.25 -18.25 -0.97
N LYS A 141 -12.35 -18.08 -1.94
CA LYS A 141 -11.73 -19.20 -2.67
C LYS A 141 -10.99 -20.17 -1.74
N SER A 142 -10.24 -19.65 -0.78
CA SER A 142 -9.53 -20.48 0.20
C SER A 142 -10.50 -21.22 1.12
N ILE A 143 -11.58 -20.58 1.58
CA ILE A 143 -12.62 -21.25 2.38
C ILE A 143 -13.29 -22.37 1.57
N GLU A 144 -13.69 -22.11 0.33
CA GLU A 144 -14.29 -23.13 -0.54
C GLU A 144 -13.37 -24.32 -0.78
N LYS A 145 -12.06 -24.09 -0.87
CA LYS A 145 -11.07 -25.15 -1.03
C LYS A 145 -10.95 -26.02 0.22
N GLU A 146 -10.86 -25.41 1.40
CA GLU A 146 -10.77 -26.12 2.68
C GLU A 146 -12.06 -26.89 3.01
N LEU A 147 -13.22 -26.41 2.55
CA LEU A 147 -14.50 -27.13 2.70
C LEU A 147 -14.64 -28.35 1.77
N ARG A 148 -13.85 -28.41 0.69
CA ARG A 148 -13.86 -29.51 -0.29
C ARG A 148 -12.80 -30.58 -0.04
N SER A 149 -11.81 -30.27 0.80
CA SER A 149 -10.74 -31.21 1.22
C SER A 149 -11.16 -32.04 2.42
#